data_AF-A0A7C1IY86-F1
#
_entry.id   AF-A0A7C1IY86-F1
#
_cell.length_a   1.000
_cell.length_b   1.000
_cell.length_c   1.000
_cell.angle_alpha   90.00
_cell.angle_beta   90.00
_cell.angle_gamma   90.00
#
_symmetry.space_group_name_H-M   'P 1'
#
loop_
_entity.id
_entity.type
_entity.pdbx_description
1 polymer ?
#
loop_
_entity_poly.entity_id
_entity_poly.type
_entity_poly.pdbx_seq_one_letter_code
_entity_poly.pdbx_strand_id
1 'polypeptide(L)'
;NVRFHDLEILSFKPEPEVKKDFYAEIPLSMRFSGNYKDIGEFLQTIGRYPRIINVSNITLREPKLKGSKVVLTAEMKAYTYRFLKDDELPKPQQLKSGGQGQKK
;
A
#
# COMPACT_ATOMS: atom_id res chain seq x y z
N ASN A 1 7.67 17.98 14.17
CA ASN A 1 6.78 17.07 14.93
C ASN A 1 5.40 17.06 14.31
N VAL A 2 5.07 15.99 13.56
CA VAL A 2 3.70 15.73 13.16
C VAL A 2 3.00 15.13 14.37
N ARG A 3 1.98 15.82 14.90
CA ARG A 3 1.18 15.31 16.01
C ARG A 3 -0.17 14.86 15.49
N PHE A 4 -0.42 13.55 15.50
CA PHE A 4 -1.75 12.98 15.26
C PHE A 4 -2.54 13.10 16.56
N HIS A 5 -3.09 14.29 16.86
CA HIS A 5 -3.59 14.57 18.22
C HIS A 5 -4.73 13.65 18.67
N ASP A 6 -5.54 13.10 17.76
CA ASP A 6 -6.73 12.30 18.09
C ASP A 6 -6.91 11.06 17.18
N LEU A 7 -5.87 10.63 16.45
CA LEU A 7 -5.91 9.41 15.61
C LEU A 7 -5.27 8.23 16.34
N GLU A 8 -6.05 7.20 16.59
CA GLU A 8 -5.60 5.95 17.20
C GLU A 8 -5.29 4.90 16.12
N ILE A 9 -4.09 4.32 16.17
CA ILE A 9 -3.70 3.24 15.25
C ILE A 9 -4.21 1.92 15.82
N LEU A 10 -5.20 1.32 15.15
CA LEU A 10 -5.75 0.02 15.55
C LEU A 10 -4.93 -1.14 14.98
N SER A 11 -4.45 -1.01 13.74
CA SER A 11 -3.55 -1.99 13.14
C SER A 11 -2.69 -1.40 12.04
N PHE A 12 -1.47 -1.92 11.95
CA PHE A 12 -0.50 -1.57 10.91
C PHE A 12 0.23 -2.85 10.50
N LYS A 13 -0.09 -3.37 9.33
CA LYS A 13 0.35 -4.70 8.89
C LYS A 13 0.99 -4.63 7.51
N PRO A 14 2.33 -4.63 7.43
CA PRO A 14 3.03 -4.88 6.17
C PRO A 14 2.63 -6.24 5.62
N GLU A 15 2.36 -6.29 4.32
CA GLU A 15 2.08 -7.53 3.60
C GLU A 15 3.34 -7.97 2.83
N PRO A 16 3.47 -9.26 2.45
CA PRO A 16 4.55 -9.70 1.59
C PRO A 16 4.63 -8.87 0.31
N GLU A 17 5.84 -8.58 -0.14
CA GLU A 17 6.06 -7.83 -1.35
C GLU A 17 5.55 -8.59 -2.59
N VAL A 18 5.04 -7.84 -3.56
CA VAL A 18 4.56 -8.37 -4.84
C VAL A 18 5.54 -7.92 -5.92
N LYS A 19 6.33 -8.86 -6.42
CA LYS A 19 7.29 -8.61 -7.50
C LYS A 19 6.55 -8.41 -8.83
N LYS A 20 6.94 -7.37 -9.57
CA LYS A 20 6.54 -7.09 -10.95
C LYS A 20 7.77 -7.28 -11.85
N ASP A 21 7.77 -6.67 -13.04
CA ASP A 21 8.84 -6.89 -14.02
C ASP A 21 10.18 -6.27 -13.61
N PHE A 22 10.17 -5.03 -13.10
CA PHE A 22 11.38 -4.28 -12.71
C PHE A 22 11.30 -3.66 -11.30
N TYR A 23 10.16 -3.79 -10.63
CA TYR A 23 9.91 -3.22 -9.31
C TYR A 23 9.11 -4.19 -8.43
N ALA A 24 9.14 -3.96 -7.13
CA ALA A 24 8.28 -4.62 -6.16
C ALA A 24 7.35 -3.61 -5.49
N GLU A 25 6.10 -4.02 -5.32
CA GLU A 25 5.11 -3.33 -4.51
C GLU A 25 5.18 -3.88 -3.10
N ILE A 26 5.21 -3.01 -2.09
CA ILE A 26 5.16 -3.37 -0.68
C ILE A 26 3.82 -2.86 -0.15
N PRO A 27 2.79 -3.73 -0.07
CA PRO A 27 1.48 -3.35 0.43
C PRO A 27 1.51 -3.25 1.96
N LEU A 28 0.67 -2.37 2.47
CA LEU A 28 0.55 -2.08 3.89
C LEU A 28 -0.93 -1.86 4.21
N SER A 29 -1.50 -2.79 4.97
CA SER A 29 -2.87 -2.69 5.46
C SER A 29 -2.88 -1.91 6.77
N MET A 30 -3.73 -0.89 6.85
CA MET A 30 -3.84 -0.01 8.02
C MET A 30 -5.29 0.13 8.47
N ARG A 31 -5.47 0.17 9.79
CA ARG A 31 -6.76 0.50 10.42
C ARG A 31 -6.55 1.55 11.49
N PHE A 32 -7.38 2.59 11.48
CA PHE A 32 -7.34 3.70 12.42
C PHE A 32 -8.72 3.95 13.03
N SER A 33 -8.73 4.60 14.18
CA SER A 33 -9.92 5.13 14.83
C SER A 33 -9.70 6.63 15.06
N GLY A 34 -10.62 7.48 14.60
CA GLY A 34 -10.49 8.92 14.72
C GLY A 34 -11.67 9.65 14.09
N ASN A 35 -11.73 10.97 14.24
CA ASN A 35 -12.75 11.74 13.52
C ASN A 35 -12.36 11.91 12.04
N TYR A 36 -13.32 12.32 11.21
CA TYR A 36 -13.11 12.49 9.76
C TYR A 36 -11.96 13.46 9.43
N LYS A 37 -11.85 14.56 10.18
CA LYS A 37 -10.84 15.60 9.95
C LYS A 37 -9.44 15.07 10.21
N ASP A 38 -9.21 14.36 11.31
CA ASP A 38 -7.90 13.83 11.67
C ASP A 38 -7.44 12.74 10.69
N ILE A 39 -8.38 11.93 10.19
CA ILE A 39 -8.09 10.96 9.12
C ILE A 39 -7.65 11.70 7.84
N GLY A 40 -8.31 12.81 7.50
CA GLY A 40 -7.92 13.67 6.38
C GLY A 40 -6.53 14.29 6.55
N GLU A 41 -6.22 14.83 7.74
CA GLU A 41 -4.90 15.40 8.06
C GLU A 41 -3.79 14.34 7.98
N PHE A 42 -4.08 13.11 8.40
CA PHE A 42 -3.17 11.97 8.23
C PHE A 42 -2.87 11.69 6.75
N LEU A 43 -3.90 11.57 5.91
CA LEU A 43 -3.74 11.35 4.47
C LEU A 43 -2.99 12.50 3.79
N GLN A 44 -3.30 13.75 4.17
CA GLN A 44 -2.58 14.92 3.67
C GLN A 44 -1.10 14.86 4.05
N THR A 45 -0.79 14.43 5.27
CA THR A 45 0.61 14.30 5.71
C THR A 45 1.33 13.22 4.92
N ILE A 46 0.71 12.07 4.69
CA ILE A 46 1.26 11.01 3.81
C ILE A 46 1.52 11.55 2.41
N GLY A 47 0.57 12.29 1.84
CA GLY A 47 0.70 12.86 0.49
C GLY A 47 1.84 13.88 0.35
N ARG A 48 2.40 14.40 1.45
CA ARG A 48 3.54 15.32 1.45
C ARG A 48 4.89 14.64 1.60
N TYR A 49 4.95 13.32 1.80
CA TYR A 49 6.22 12.61 1.90
C TYR A 49 6.98 12.65 0.57
N PRO A 50 8.32 12.78 0.59
CA PRO A 50 9.16 12.83 -0.61
C PRO A 50 9.40 11.42 -1.19
N ARG A 51 8.37 10.59 -1.26
CA ARG A 51 8.39 9.23 -1.83
C ARG A 51 7.02 8.88 -2.39
N ILE A 52 6.98 7.95 -3.33
CA ILE A 52 5.73 7.48 -3.93
C ILE A 52 5.00 6.60 -2.92
N ILE A 53 3.82 7.04 -2.50
CA ILE A 53 2.89 6.28 -1.66
C ILE A 53 1.54 6.34 -2.34
N ASN A 54 1.01 5.20 -2.73
CA ASN A 54 -0.36 5.10 -3.23
C ASN A 54 -1.26 4.61 -2.11
N VAL A 55 -2.31 5.35 -1.78
CA VAL A 55 -3.31 4.94 -0.80
C VAL A 55 -4.60 4.60 -1.55
N SER A 56 -5.09 3.38 -1.38
CA SER A 56 -6.31 2.90 -2.03
C SER A 56 -7.24 2.23 -1.03
N ASN A 57 -8.47 1.96 -1.50
CA ASN A 57 -9.51 1.24 -0.77
C ASN A 57 -9.86 1.87 0.58
N ILE A 58 -9.81 3.20 0.66
CA ILE A 58 -10.17 3.93 1.87
C ILE A 58 -11.64 3.71 2.17
N THR A 59 -11.91 3.15 3.33
CA THR A 59 -13.25 2.83 3.80
C THR A 59 -13.44 3.39 5.20
N LEU A 60 -14.50 4.18 5.39
CA LEU A 60 -14.88 4.76 6.68
C LEU A 60 -16.17 4.11 7.15
N ARG A 61 -16.16 3.53 8.35
CA ARG A 61 -17.29 2.77 8.91
C ARG A 61 -17.50 3.07 10.39
N GLU A 62 -18.61 2.55 10.91
CA GLU A 62 -18.95 2.55 12.33
C GLU A 62 -18.90 3.94 13.00
N PRO A 63 -19.70 4.92 12.54
CA PRO A 63 -19.78 6.20 13.24
C PRO A 63 -20.29 5.98 14.67
N LYS A 64 -19.45 6.33 15.65
CA LYS A 64 -19.76 6.25 17.09
C LYS A 64 -19.64 7.62 17.72
N LEU A 65 -20.65 8.01 18.49
CA LEU A 65 -20.61 9.25 19.25
C LEU A 65 -19.80 9.03 20.54
N LYS A 66 -18.69 9.74 20.71
CA LYS A 66 -17.84 9.71 21.90
C LYS A 66 -17.78 11.12 22.48
N GLY A 67 -18.64 11.39 23.47
CA GLY A 67 -18.87 12.75 23.95
C GLY A 67 -19.56 13.61 22.87
N SER A 68 -18.94 14.72 22.49
CA SER A 68 -19.43 15.62 21.44
C SER A 68 -18.80 15.38 20.05
N LYS A 69 -17.93 14.38 19.91
CA LYS A 69 -17.24 14.06 18.65
C LYS A 69 -17.76 12.75 18.04
N VAL A 70 -17.84 12.70 16.71
CA VAL A 70 -18.06 11.47 15.96
C VAL A 70 -16.71 10.83 15.66
N VAL A 71 -16.54 9.58 16.05
CA VAL A 71 -15.36 8.76 15.79
C VAL A 71 -15.73 7.70 14.75
N LEU A 72 -14.84 7.51 13.78
CA LEU A 72 -14.96 6.57 12.67
C LEU A 72 -13.83 5.55 12.74
N THR A 73 -14.12 4.33 12.29
CA THR A 73 -13.09 3.36 11.95
C THR A 73 -12.72 3.53 10.49
N ALA A 74 -11.44 3.82 10.21
CA ALA A 74 -10.90 3.93 8.86
C ALA A 74 -10.06 2.70 8.52
N GLU A 75 -10.31 2.09 7.37
CA GLU A 75 -9.53 1.00 6.79
C GLU A 75 -8.98 1.45 5.45
N MET A 76 -7.71 1.18 5.18
CA MET A 76 -7.07 1.56 3.93
C MET A 76 -5.86 0.69 3.63
N LYS A 77 -5.47 0.62 2.35
CA LYS A 77 -4.21 0.01 1.92
C LYS A 77 -3.28 1.07 1.36
N ALA A 78 -2.04 1.09 1.85
CA ALA A 78 -0.96 1.87 1.27
C ALA A 78 -0.02 0.96 0.49
N TYR A 79 0.56 1.47 -0.59
CA TYR A 79 1.52 0.78 -1.43
C TYR A 79 2.75 1.66 -1.58
N THR A 80 3.92 1.06 -1.33
CA THR A 80 5.21 1.68 -1.62
C THR A 80 5.97 0.83 -2.62
N TYR A 81 6.96 1.44 -3.27
CA TYR A 81 7.63 0.84 -4.42
C TYR A 81 9.14 0.83 -4.21
N ARG A 82 9.79 -0.26 -4.62
CA ARG A 82 11.25 -0.35 -4.73
C ARG A 82 11.63 -1.00 -6.05
N PHE A 83 12.81 -0.69 -6.55
CA PHE A 83 13.38 -1.46 -7.66
C PHE A 83 13.75 -2.88 -7.21
N LEU A 84 13.64 -3.82 -8.14
CA LEU A 84 14.21 -5.14 -7.98
C LEU A 84 15.73 -5.06 -8.17
N LYS A 85 16.46 -5.87 -7.43
CA LYS A 85 17.90 -6.06 -7.66
C LYS A 85 18.11 -7.01 -8.84
N ASP A 86 19.31 -7.01 -9.42
CA ASP A 86 19.66 -7.83 -10.59
C ASP A 86 19.40 -9.33 -10.37
N ASP A 87 19.58 -9.82 -9.14
CA ASP A 87 19.31 -11.20 -8.75
C ASP A 87 17.82 -11.54 -8.62
N GLU A 88 16.96 -10.52 -8.56
CA GLU A 88 15.51 -10.64 -8.43
C GLU A 88 14.76 -10.44 -9.75
N LEU A 89 15.44 -10.01 -10.81
CA LEU A 89 14.84 -9.82 -12.13
C LEU A 89 14.44 -11.15 -12.75
N PRO A 90 13.30 -11.21 -13.48
CA PRO A 90 12.91 -12.41 -14.21
C PRO A 90 13.98 -12.75 -15.25
N LYS A 91 14.52 -13.98 -15.18
CA LYS A 91 15.48 -14.46 -16.19
C LYS A 91 14.75 -14.53 -17.54
N PRO A 92 15.36 -14.07 -18.64
CA PRO A 92 14.78 -14.24 -19.97
C PRO A 92 14.43 -15.71 -20.19
N GLN A 93 13.15 -16.02 -20.41
CA GLN A 93 12.75 -17.37 -20.80
C GLN A 93 13.42 -17.67 -22.14
N GLN A 94 14.36 -18.62 -22.12
CA GLN A 94 14.94 -19.16 -23.34
C GLN A 94 13.78 -19.74 -24.16
N LEU A 95 13.43 -19.05 -25.25
CA LEU A 95 12.58 -19.59 -26.31
C LEU A 95 13.19 -20.94 -26.72
N LYS A 96 12.53 -22.04 -26.36
CA LYS A 96 12.86 -23.35 -26.91
C LYS A 96 12.57 -23.27 -28.41
N SER A 97 13.58 -22.97 -29.20
CA SER A 97 13.61 -23.20 -30.64
C SER A 97 13.49 -24.70 -30.88
N GLY A 98 12.26 -25.17 -30.99
CA GLY A 98 11.94 -26.51 -31.46
C GLY A 98 12.32 -26.60 -32.93
N GLY A 99 13.43 -27.26 -33.21
CA GLY A 99 13.79 -27.67 -34.57
C GLY A 99 12.77 -28.70 -35.07
N GLN A 100 12.11 -28.38 -36.17
CA GLN A 100 11.62 -29.40 -37.10
C GLN A 100 12.21 -29.08 -38.48
N GLY A 101 13.34 -29.72 -38.76
CA GLY A 101 13.70 -30.04 -40.12
C GLY A 101 12.80 -31.17 -40.60
N GLN A 102 11.98 -30.92 -41.60
CA GLN A 102 11.56 -31.97 -42.54
C GLN A 102 12.35 -31.76 -43.83
N LYS A 103 13.37 -32.62 -44.01
CA LYS A 103 14.01 -32.89 -45.28
C LYS A 103 13.17 -33.93 -46.03
N LYS A 104 12.92 -33.61 -47.31
CA LYS A 104 12.77 -34.49 -48.49
C LYS A 104 11.61 -35.49 -48.52
#